data_AF-A0A3N2MZG3-F1
#
_entry.id   AF-A0A3N2MZG3-F1
#
_cell.length_a   1.000
_cell.length_b   1.000
_cell.length_c   1.000
_cell.angle_alpha   90.00
_cell.angle_beta   90.00
_cell.angle_gamma   90.00
#
_symmetry.space_group_name_H-M   'P 1'
#
loop_
_entity.id
_entity.type
_entity.pdbx_description
1 polymer ?
#
loop_
_entity_poly.entity_id
_entity_poly.type
_entity_poly.pdbx_seq_one_letter_code
_entity_poly.pdbx_strand_id
1 'polypeptide(L)'
;MSYDDPHIISDGITILDALDALNKLSGEVMTLLAVDAEGRMTGTLTDGDIRRCLLQGSGLLDKVRSVMHRNFRYLHSGESNVAELRRCRQLGISLLPVLDDNGCIQRIIDLTRCRSVLPVSAILMAGGRGERLRPLTLTTPKPLLKIGSRPIIDYNVESLAAHGITDITVTTNYLAEMIHEHFSEPRYGVNVKCLRETAPLGTLGAVSLVERDDNGVTLVMNSDLLTTISYEDMYLKHIEDKADITVASVPYMVSVPYAILMTDGSHVNSIEEKPTYTYQANAGIYLINNRLLNTLKPGERIDTPELIERAIADGRRVSFFPISGLWMDIGSPSDFKQAQELMCHHHDLTH
;
A
#
# COMPACT_ATOMS: atom_id res chain seq x y z
N MET A 1 -21.82 20.02 -14.66
CA MET A 1 -21.08 19.18 -13.69
C MET A 1 -21.45 19.73 -12.33
N SER A 2 -22.09 18.93 -11.47
CA SER A 2 -22.45 19.43 -10.15
C SER A 2 -21.18 19.66 -9.33
N TYR A 3 -21.12 20.81 -8.69
CA TYR A 3 -20.13 21.19 -7.69
C TYR A 3 -20.41 20.44 -6.38
N ASP A 4 -20.59 19.10 -6.43
CA ASP A 4 -21.01 18.33 -5.26
C ASP A 4 -19.86 17.99 -4.30
N ASP A 5 -18.62 18.38 -4.65
CA ASP A 5 -17.50 18.29 -3.73
C ASP A 5 -17.43 19.55 -2.84
N PRO A 6 -17.49 19.41 -1.51
CA PRO A 6 -17.55 20.55 -0.59
C PRO A 6 -16.28 21.40 -0.58
N HIS A 7 -15.17 20.91 -1.15
CA HIS A 7 -13.94 21.68 -1.29
C HIS A 7 -13.93 22.59 -2.53
N ILE A 8 -14.86 22.47 -3.47
CA ILE A 8 -14.82 23.25 -4.72
C ILE A 8 -15.72 24.49 -4.61
N ILE A 9 -15.17 25.66 -4.91
CA ILE A 9 -15.88 26.94 -4.94
C ILE A 9 -15.62 27.71 -6.24
N SER A 10 -16.53 28.63 -6.59
CA SER A 10 -16.26 29.60 -7.66
C SER A 10 -15.33 30.71 -7.17
N ASP A 11 -14.35 31.12 -7.99
CA ASP A 11 -13.45 32.24 -7.70
C ASP A 11 -14.15 33.61 -7.64
N GLY A 12 -15.42 33.67 -8.05
CA GLY A 12 -16.27 34.85 -8.09
C GLY A 12 -17.12 35.06 -6.84
N ILE A 13 -17.09 34.15 -5.86
CA ILE A 13 -17.78 34.34 -4.58
C ILE A 13 -17.03 35.33 -3.68
N THR A 14 -17.70 35.81 -2.63
CA THR A 14 -17.07 36.72 -1.67
C THR A 14 -16.18 35.97 -0.69
N ILE A 15 -15.26 36.68 -0.04
CA ILE A 15 -14.47 36.12 1.08
C ILE A 15 -15.39 35.61 2.19
N LEU A 16 -16.50 36.30 2.48
CA LEU A 16 -17.48 35.87 3.46
C LEU A 16 -18.10 34.50 3.11
N ASP A 17 -18.50 34.31 1.85
CA ASP A 17 -19.06 33.03 1.38
C ASP A 17 -18.01 31.92 1.46
N ALA A 18 -16.75 32.23 1.16
CA ALA A 18 -15.65 31.28 1.27
C ALA A 18 -15.33 30.89 2.72
N LEU A 19 -15.44 31.82 3.67
CA LEU A 19 -15.34 31.52 5.10
C LEU A 19 -16.48 30.60 5.57
N ASP A 20 -17.70 30.82 5.09
CA ASP A 20 -18.83 29.93 5.38
C ASP A 20 -18.61 28.52 4.81
N ALA A 21 -18.06 28.42 3.58
CA ALA A 21 -17.67 27.14 2.98
C ALA A 21 -16.57 26.44 3.80
N LEU A 22 -15.53 27.15 4.24
CA LEU A 22 -14.49 26.59 5.13
C LEU A 22 -15.10 26.12 6.46
N ASN A 23 -15.99 26.91 7.06
CA ASN A 23 -16.62 26.54 8.34
C ASN A 23 -17.47 25.25 8.22
N LYS A 24 -18.07 25.00 7.05
CA LYS A 24 -18.78 23.74 6.76
C LYS A 24 -17.86 22.53 6.67
N LEU A 25 -16.57 22.73 6.41
CA LEU A 25 -15.54 21.68 6.40
C LEU A 25 -14.98 21.36 7.80
N SER A 26 -15.64 21.80 8.88
CA SER A 26 -15.21 21.54 10.26
C SER A 26 -15.03 20.06 10.57
N GLY A 27 -13.80 19.69 10.95
CA GLY A 27 -13.39 18.29 11.16
C GLY A 27 -12.73 17.63 9.95
N GLU A 28 -12.64 18.33 8.82
CA GLU A 28 -11.96 17.89 7.60
C GLU A 28 -10.82 18.83 7.20
N VAL A 29 -10.26 18.63 6.01
CA VAL A 29 -9.16 19.44 5.50
C VAL A 29 -9.67 20.84 5.13
N MET A 30 -9.18 21.87 5.84
CA MET A 30 -9.59 23.27 5.65
C MET A 30 -8.94 23.93 4.43
N THR A 31 -9.22 23.41 3.24
CA THR A 31 -8.71 23.94 1.98
C THR A 31 -9.82 23.93 0.94
N LEU A 32 -10.00 25.05 0.25
CA LEU A 32 -10.90 25.20 -0.88
C LEU A 32 -10.12 25.30 -2.18
N LEU A 33 -10.66 24.70 -3.23
CA LEU A 33 -10.19 24.78 -4.61
C LEU A 33 -11.09 25.74 -5.38
N ALA A 34 -10.54 26.87 -5.82
CA ALA A 34 -11.26 27.89 -6.55
C ALA A 34 -11.22 27.60 -8.06
N VAL A 35 -12.37 27.72 -8.73
CA VAL A 35 -12.50 27.55 -10.18
C VAL A 35 -13.16 28.75 -10.86
N ASP A 36 -12.86 28.96 -12.15
CA ASP A 36 -13.50 29.99 -12.97
C ASP A 36 -14.92 29.59 -13.44
N ALA A 37 -15.55 30.44 -14.25
CA ALA A 37 -16.89 30.19 -14.79
C ALA A 37 -16.94 28.98 -15.74
N GLU A 38 -15.82 28.59 -16.32
CA GLU A 38 -15.66 27.41 -17.17
C GLU A 38 -15.31 26.15 -16.35
N GLY A 39 -15.15 26.27 -15.03
CA GLY A 39 -14.81 25.16 -14.14
C GLY A 39 -13.33 24.81 -14.11
N ARG A 40 -12.45 25.68 -14.63
CA ARG A 40 -11.00 25.46 -14.60
C ARG A 40 -10.44 25.94 -13.27
N MET A 41 -9.49 25.18 -12.73
CA MET A 41 -8.87 25.53 -11.45
C MET A 41 -8.03 26.80 -11.57
N THR A 42 -8.29 27.77 -10.70
CA THR A 42 -7.61 29.08 -10.69
C THR A 42 -6.77 29.33 -9.44
N GLY A 43 -7.02 28.60 -8.35
CA GLY A 43 -6.27 28.77 -7.11
C GLY A 43 -6.73 27.86 -5.98
N THR A 44 -6.03 27.94 -4.85
CA THR A 44 -6.43 27.35 -3.58
C THR A 44 -6.66 28.45 -2.54
N LEU A 45 -7.53 28.21 -1.57
CA LEU A 45 -7.84 29.16 -0.51
C LEU A 45 -7.90 28.46 0.84
N THR A 46 -7.20 29.01 1.82
CA THR A 46 -7.22 28.58 3.23
C THR A 46 -7.54 29.76 4.15
N ASP A 47 -7.89 29.48 5.41
CA ASP A 47 -8.01 30.51 6.45
C ASP A 47 -6.74 31.38 6.56
N GLY A 48 -5.57 30.78 6.32
CA GLY A 48 -4.29 31.49 6.32
C GLY A 48 -4.17 32.54 5.20
N ASP A 49 -4.73 32.27 4.02
CA ASP A 49 -4.79 33.22 2.90
C ASP A 49 -5.75 34.36 3.21
N ILE A 50 -6.97 34.02 3.66
CA ILE A 50 -8.00 34.99 4.01
C ILE A 50 -7.51 35.92 5.12
N ARG A 51 -6.97 35.36 6.21
CA ARG A 51 -6.44 36.13 7.34
C ARG A 51 -5.32 37.09 6.91
N ARG A 52 -4.38 36.65 6.06
CA ARG A 52 -3.29 37.50 5.56
C ARG A 52 -3.83 38.67 4.74
N CYS A 53 -4.84 38.43 3.92
CA CYS A 53 -5.42 39.46 3.06
C CYS A 53 -6.24 40.49 3.84
N LEU A 54 -7.03 40.04 4.83
CA LEU A 54 -7.77 40.94 5.72
C LEU A 54 -6.81 41.88 6.49
N LEU A 55 -5.65 41.37 6.93
CA LEU A 55 -4.60 42.19 7.56
C LEU A 55 -3.96 43.21 6.60
N GLN A 56 -4.05 42.97 5.29
CA GLN A 56 -3.56 43.87 4.24
C GLN A 56 -4.62 44.87 3.74
N GLY A 57 -5.83 44.86 4.33
CA GLY A 57 -6.88 45.85 4.06
C GLY A 57 -7.98 45.39 3.10
N SER A 58 -8.02 44.11 2.71
CA SER A 58 -9.16 43.56 1.97
C SER A 58 -10.43 43.50 2.81
N GLY A 59 -11.58 43.70 2.18
CA GLY A 59 -12.90 43.61 2.79
C GLY A 59 -13.53 42.23 2.61
N LEU A 60 -14.46 41.86 3.50
CA LEU A 60 -15.19 40.58 3.43
C LEU A 60 -16.02 40.39 2.15
N LEU A 61 -16.34 41.48 1.46
CA LEU A 61 -17.09 41.47 0.21
C LEU A 61 -16.19 41.39 -1.04
N ASP A 62 -14.86 41.47 -0.87
CA ASP A 62 -13.92 41.25 -1.96
C ASP A 62 -14.05 39.83 -2.50
N LYS A 63 -13.63 39.63 -3.74
CA LYS A 63 -13.79 38.36 -4.44
C LYS A 63 -12.64 37.40 -4.12
N VAL A 64 -12.93 36.10 -4.02
CA VAL A 64 -11.92 35.06 -3.77
C VAL A 64 -10.74 35.14 -4.75
N ARG A 65 -11.00 35.45 -6.03
CA ARG A 65 -9.97 35.60 -7.06
C ARG A 65 -8.85 36.61 -6.75
N SER A 66 -9.08 37.58 -5.86
CA SER A 66 -8.05 38.56 -5.47
C SER A 66 -7.20 38.08 -4.30
N VAL A 67 -7.60 37.01 -3.61
CA VAL A 67 -6.98 36.54 -2.35
C VAL A 67 -6.36 35.15 -2.46
N MET A 68 -6.91 34.30 -3.32
CA MET A 68 -6.49 32.92 -3.47
C MET A 68 -5.01 32.76 -3.83
N HIS A 69 -4.41 31.65 -3.38
CA HIS A 69 -3.09 31.25 -3.77
C HIS A 69 -3.09 30.63 -5.17
N ARG A 70 -2.33 31.23 -6.09
CA ARG A 70 -2.32 30.82 -7.53
C ARG A 70 -1.24 29.79 -7.87
N ASN A 71 -0.24 29.59 -7.03
CA ASN A 71 0.84 28.64 -7.28
C ASN A 71 0.54 27.29 -6.61
N PHE A 72 -0.58 26.69 -7.00
CA PHE A 72 -1.02 25.40 -6.47
C PHE A 72 -0.37 24.24 -7.22
N ARG A 73 -0.27 23.09 -6.56
CA ARG A 73 0.14 21.83 -7.19
C ARG A 73 -1.07 21.01 -7.60
N TYR A 74 -0.89 20.21 -8.64
CA TYR A 74 -1.90 19.30 -9.17
C TYR A 74 -1.22 18.11 -9.85
N LEU A 75 -2.00 17.06 -10.12
CA LEU A 75 -1.61 15.98 -11.03
C LEU A 75 -2.41 16.07 -12.31
N HIS A 76 -1.83 15.60 -13.41
CA HIS A 76 -2.57 15.45 -14.66
C HIS A 76 -3.33 14.11 -14.66
N SER A 77 -4.52 14.09 -15.24
CA SER A 77 -5.28 12.85 -15.43
C SER A 77 -4.46 11.87 -16.28
N GLY A 78 -4.42 10.60 -15.85
CA GLY A 78 -3.63 9.54 -16.47
C GLY A 78 -2.18 9.43 -15.96
N GLU A 79 -1.65 10.42 -15.23
CA GLU A 79 -0.33 10.30 -14.61
C GLU A 79 -0.44 9.67 -13.22
N SER A 80 0.08 8.46 -13.04
CA SER A 80 0.37 7.92 -11.71
C SER A 80 1.79 8.27 -11.32
N ASN A 81 1.97 9.41 -10.64
CA ASN A 81 3.26 9.85 -10.14
C ASN A 81 3.34 9.70 -8.61
N VAL A 82 3.64 8.48 -8.18
CA VAL A 82 3.82 8.14 -6.75
C VAL A 82 4.87 9.04 -6.08
N ALA A 83 5.94 9.40 -6.80
CA ALA A 83 6.99 10.28 -6.29
C ALA A 83 6.50 11.72 -6.09
N GLU A 84 5.66 12.24 -6.99
CA GLU A 84 5.07 13.57 -6.80
C GLU A 84 4.03 13.58 -5.67
N LEU A 85 3.22 12.52 -5.52
CA LEU A 85 2.33 12.37 -4.37
C LEU A 85 3.11 12.43 -3.04
N ARG A 86 4.24 11.72 -2.96
CA ARG A 86 5.17 11.79 -1.83
C ARG A 86 5.68 13.20 -1.59
N ARG A 87 6.14 13.85 -2.64
CA ARG A 87 6.66 15.22 -2.56
C ARG A 87 5.60 16.19 -2.04
N CYS A 88 4.36 16.08 -2.52
CA CYS A 88 3.24 16.88 -2.04
C CYS A 88 2.99 16.68 -0.54
N ARG A 89 2.99 15.43 -0.04
CA ARG A 89 2.87 15.16 1.39
C ARG A 89 4.02 15.77 2.21
N GLN A 90 5.25 15.65 1.73
CA GLN A 90 6.43 16.24 2.40
C GLN A 90 6.39 17.77 2.44
N LEU A 91 5.72 18.40 1.47
CA LEU A 91 5.46 19.85 1.45
C LEU A 91 4.26 20.28 2.31
N GLY A 92 3.59 19.34 2.99
CA GLY A 92 2.43 19.62 3.83
C GLY A 92 1.14 19.89 3.04
N ILE A 93 1.07 19.45 1.78
CA ILE A 93 -0.15 19.57 0.97
C ILE A 93 -1.12 18.47 1.39
N SER A 94 -2.32 18.87 1.78
CA SER A 94 -3.36 17.94 2.25
C SER A 94 -4.34 17.53 1.15
N LEU A 95 -4.72 18.44 0.23
CA LEU A 95 -5.56 18.13 -0.92
C LEU A 95 -4.76 18.31 -2.21
N LEU A 96 -4.78 17.30 -3.07
CA LEU A 96 -4.15 17.35 -4.38
C LEU A 96 -5.18 17.15 -5.49
N PRO A 97 -5.52 18.19 -6.27
CA PRO A 97 -6.43 18.07 -7.39
C PRO A 97 -5.79 17.31 -8.56
N VAL A 98 -6.61 16.52 -9.24
CA VAL A 98 -6.28 15.89 -10.52
C VAL A 98 -7.05 16.60 -11.61
N LEU A 99 -6.32 17.22 -12.53
CA LEU A 99 -6.88 18.04 -13.60
C LEU A 99 -6.90 17.28 -14.93
N ASP A 100 -7.89 17.58 -15.76
CA ASP A 100 -7.89 17.17 -17.17
C ASP A 100 -7.03 18.11 -18.04
N ASP A 101 -6.95 17.79 -19.34
CA ASP A 101 -6.22 18.61 -20.34
C ASP A 101 -6.73 20.06 -20.43
N ASN A 102 -7.97 20.32 -19.99
CA ASN A 102 -8.59 21.66 -20.00
C ASN A 102 -8.36 22.42 -18.67
N GLY A 103 -7.71 21.79 -17.67
CA GLY A 103 -7.50 22.36 -16.34
C GLY A 103 -8.71 22.24 -15.41
N CYS A 104 -9.71 21.43 -15.76
CA CYS A 104 -10.88 21.16 -14.94
C CYS A 104 -10.59 20.06 -13.92
N ILE A 105 -11.12 20.20 -12.70
CA ILE A 105 -10.93 19.22 -11.62
C ILE A 105 -11.76 17.97 -11.94
N GLN A 106 -11.09 16.83 -12.16
CA GLN A 106 -11.76 15.53 -12.32
C GLN A 106 -11.96 14.81 -10.99
N ARG A 107 -10.98 14.90 -10.09
CA ARG A 107 -11.04 14.32 -8.74
C ARG A 107 -10.08 15.05 -7.79
N ILE A 108 -10.32 14.89 -6.49
CA ILE A 108 -9.46 15.41 -5.43
C ILE A 108 -8.89 14.22 -4.66
N ILE A 109 -7.57 14.22 -4.45
CA ILE A 109 -6.90 13.24 -3.59
C ILE A 109 -6.68 13.88 -2.23
N ASP A 110 -7.35 13.35 -1.20
CA ASP A 110 -7.08 13.69 0.19
C ASP A 110 -5.85 12.90 0.68
N LEU A 111 -4.71 13.59 0.76
CA LEU A 111 -3.43 13.05 1.20
C LEU A 111 -3.35 12.84 2.73
N THR A 112 -4.35 13.29 3.49
CA THR A 112 -4.46 13.00 4.92
C THR A 112 -5.05 11.62 5.18
N ARG A 113 -5.94 11.16 4.29
CA ARG A 113 -6.58 9.84 4.34
C ARG A 113 -5.87 8.81 3.47
N CYS A 114 -5.37 9.24 2.31
CA CYS A 114 -4.71 8.39 1.31
C CYS A 114 -3.19 8.53 1.42
N ARG A 115 -2.51 7.45 1.82
CA ARG A 115 -1.04 7.45 1.94
C ARG A 115 -0.37 7.50 0.59
N SER A 116 -0.93 6.87 -0.43
CA SER A 116 -0.41 6.87 -1.79
C SER A 116 -1.50 6.42 -2.77
N VAL A 117 -1.24 6.56 -4.07
CA VAL A 117 -2.07 5.95 -5.13
C VAL A 117 -1.14 5.11 -5.99
N LEU A 118 -0.96 3.85 -5.60
CA LEU A 118 -0.04 2.95 -6.28
C LEU A 118 -0.71 2.35 -7.53
N PRO A 119 -0.06 2.38 -8.70
CA PRO A 119 -0.57 1.76 -9.92
C PRO A 119 -0.27 0.26 -9.93
N VAL A 120 -0.68 -0.44 -8.87
CA VAL A 120 -0.41 -1.87 -8.67
C VAL A 120 -1.71 -2.61 -8.39
N SER A 121 -1.82 -3.82 -8.92
CA SER A 121 -2.80 -4.82 -8.46
C SER A 121 -2.20 -5.62 -7.30
N ALA A 122 -3.03 -6.17 -6.42
CA ALA A 122 -2.56 -6.99 -5.30
C ALA A 122 -3.20 -8.37 -5.27
N ILE A 123 -2.41 -9.36 -4.87
CA ILE A 123 -2.82 -10.74 -4.71
C ILE A 123 -2.39 -11.28 -3.35
N LEU A 124 -3.38 -11.67 -2.56
CA LEU A 124 -3.20 -12.23 -1.23
C LEU A 124 -3.36 -13.75 -1.28
N MET A 125 -2.33 -14.47 -0.85
CA MET A 125 -2.31 -15.93 -0.93
C MET A 125 -2.89 -16.54 0.34
N ALA A 126 -4.11 -17.08 0.24
CA ALA A 126 -4.94 -17.61 1.34
C ALA A 126 -5.33 -19.09 1.18
N GLY A 127 -4.58 -19.85 0.36
CA GLY A 127 -4.90 -21.27 0.07
C GLY A 127 -4.44 -22.28 1.12
N GLY A 128 -3.54 -21.90 2.03
CA GLY A 128 -2.90 -22.81 2.98
C GLY A 128 -3.84 -23.35 4.06
N ARG A 129 -3.62 -24.62 4.46
CA ARG A 129 -4.39 -25.28 5.54
C ARG A 129 -4.05 -24.79 6.96
N GLY A 130 -2.92 -24.10 7.13
CA GLY A 130 -2.48 -23.61 8.44
C GLY A 130 -2.32 -24.71 9.50
N GLU A 131 -1.81 -25.89 9.13
CA GLU A 131 -1.85 -27.09 9.99
C GLU A 131 -1.09 -26.92 11.32
N ARG A 132 -0.04 -26.09 11.32
CA ARG A 132 0.76 -25.74 12.52
C ARG A 132 -0.05 -25.01 13.60
N LEU A 133 -1.18 -24.40 13.24
CA LEU A 133 -2.07 -23.66 14.13
C LEU A 133 -3.29 -24.47 14.58
N ARG A 134 -3.35 -25.77 14.29
CA ARG A 134 -4.43 -26.62 14.80
C ARG A 134 -4.40 -26.63 16.35
N PRO A 135 -5.57 -26.61 17.01
CA PRO A 135 -6.91 -26.83 16.45
C PRO A 135 -7.59 -25.57 15.88
N LEU A 136 -7.01 -24.37 16.01
CA LEU A 136 -7.65 -23.11 15.59
C LEU A 136 -8.04 -23.13 14.10
N THR A 137 -7.22 -23.77 13.28
CA THR A 137 -7.41 -23.85 11.82
C THR A 137 -8.28 -25.03 11.35
N LEU A 138 -8.85 -25.82 12.26
CA LEU A 138 -9.77 -26.91 11.89
C LEU A 138 -11.10 -26.39 11.34
N THR A 139 -11.59 -25.27 11.87
CA THR A 139 -12.90 -24.70 11.53
C THR A 139 -12.83 -23.27 11.00
N THR A 140 -11.64 -22.66 11.00
CA THR A 140 -11.43 -21.27 10.54
C THR A 140 -10.18 -21.20 9.66
N PRO A 141 -10.24 -20.64 8.43
CA PRO A 141 -9.05 -20.38 7.63
C PRO A 141 -8.04 -19.54 8.42
N LYS A 142 -6.75 -19.83 8.29
CA LYS A 142 -5.68 -19.05 8.97
C LYS A 142 -5.85 -17.53 8.80
N PRO A 143 -6.14 -16.99 7.61
CA PRO A 143 -6.26 -15.53 7.43
C PRO A 143 -7.49 -14.91 8.14
N LEU A 144 -8.48 -15.72 8.54
CA LEU A 144 -9.65 -15.29 9.30
C LEU A 144 -9.49 -15.43 10.82
N LEU A 145 -8.37 -15.99 11.29
CA LEU A 145 -8.05 -15.94 12.72
C LEU A 145 -7.93 -14.48 13.17
N LYS A 146 -8.44 -14.19 14.37
CA LYS A 146 -8.53 -12.82 14.87
C LYS A 146 -7.34 -12.44 15.74
N ILE A 147 -6.79 -11.28 15.46
CA ILE A 147 -5.83 -10.59 16.31
C ILE A 147 -6.51 -9.31 16.78
N GLY A 148 -6.65 -9.12 18.10
CA GLY A 148 -7.55 -8.11 18.63
C GLY A 148 -8.99 -8.35 18.16
N SER A 149 -9.63 -7.32 17.62
CA SER A 149 -11.02 -7.39 17.14
C SER A 149 -11.17 -7.82 15.68
N ARG A 150 -10.07 -7.95 14.92
CA ARG A 150 -10.11 -8.10 13.45
C ARG A 150 -9.39 -9.36 12.96
N PRO A 151 -9.87 -9.99 11.88
CA PRO A 151 -9.12 -11.00 11.11
C PRO A 151 -7.72 -10.51 10.68
N ILE A 152 -6.76 -11.43 10.57
CA ILE A 152 -5.40 -11.10 10.09
C ILE A 152 -5.45 -10.45 8.70
N ILE A 153 -6.23 -11.02 7.78
CA ILE A 153 -6.30 -10.55 6.38
C ILE A 153 -6.85 -9.11 6.26
N ASP A 154 -7.67 -8.68 7.22
CA ASP A 154 -8.26 -7.35 7.23
C ASP A 154 -7.21 -6.25 7.43
N TYR A 155 -6.17 -6.51 8.22
CA TYR A 155 -5.03 -5.58 8.37
C TYR A 155 -4.29 -5.38 7.04
N ASN A 156 -4.17 -6.45 6.24
CA ASN A 156 -3.51 -6.39 4.94
C ASN A 156 -4.38 -5.63 3.92
N VAL A 157 -5.67 -5.96 3.81
CA VAL A 157 -6.58 -5.29 2.88
C VAL A 157 -6.75 -3.80 3.21
N GLU A 158 -6.91 -3.45 4.49
CA GLU A 158 -6.98 -2.05 4.93
C GLU A 158 -5.71 -1.28 4.57
N SER A 159 -4.54 -1.88 4.81
CA SER A 159 -3.25 -1.27 4.48
C SER A 159 -3.08 -1.07 2.97
N LEU A 160 -3.46 -2.05 2.15
CA LEU A 160 -3.44 -1.94 0.68
C LEU A 160 -4.37 -0.83 0.19
N ALA A 161 -5.61 -0.80 0.68
CA ALA A 161 -6.59 0.21 0.34
C ALA A 161 -6.12 1.63 0.71
N ALA A 162 -5.46 1.78 1.88
CA ALA A 162 -4.89 3.06 2.29
C ALA A 162 -3.75 3.57 1.37
N HIS A 163 -3.13 2.68 0.59
CA HIS A 163 -2.15 3.01 -0.46
C HIS A 163 -2.78 3.10 -1.87
N GLY A 164 -4.12 3.19 -1.93
CA GLY A 164 -4.86 3.37 -3.18
C GLY A 164 -4.91 2.12 -4.05
N ILE A 165 -4.55 0.95 -3.51
CA ILE A 165 -4.62 -0.33 -4.23
C ILE A 165 -6.06 -0.84 -4.12
N THR A 166 -6.77 -0.81 -5.24
CA THR A 166 -8.20 -1.18 -5.30
C THR A 166 -8.46 -2.52 -5.98
N ASP A 167 -7.60 -2.95 -6.90
CA ASP A 167 -7.69 -4.26 -7.54
C ASP A 167 -6.99 -5.32 -6.68
N ILE A 168 -7.74 -5.88 -5.73
CA ILE A 168 -7.25 -6.88 -4.78
C ILE A 168 -7.93 -8.22 -5.06
N THR A 169 -7.13 -9.26 -5.26
CA THR A 169 -7.59 -10.64 -5.38
C THR A 169 -7.05 -11.51 -4.25
N VAL A 170 -7.91 -12.29 -3.60
CA VAL A 170 -7.52 -13.29 -2.60
C VAL A 170 -7.64 -14.68 -3.21
N THR A 171 -6.55 -15.41 -3.27
CA THR A 171 -6.55 -16.78 -3.79
C THR A 171 -6.80 -17.78 -2.66
N THR A 172 -7.85 -18.60 -2.79
CA THR A 172 -8.37 -19.46 -1.71
C THR A 172 -8.42 -20.92 -2.11
N ASN A 173 -8.34 -21.82 -1.12
CA ASN A 173 -8.48 -23.27 -1.34
C ASN A 173 -9.16 -23.92 -0.13
N TYR A 174 -8.44 -24.08 0.97
CA TYR A 174 -8.99 -24.63 2.21
C TYR A 174 -10.02 -23.67 2.84
N LEU A 175 -11.22 -24.18 3.15
CA LEU A 175 -12.33 -23.41 3.72
C LEU A 175 -12.65 -22.13 2.94
N ALA A 176 -12.51 -22.18 1.59
CA ALA A 176 -12.66 -21.03 0.70
C ALA A 176 -13.97 -20.26 0.91
N GLU A 177 -15.10 -20.96 1.13
CA GLU A 177 -16.41 -20.31 1.28
C GLU A 177 -16.44 -19.26 2.40
N MET A 178 -15.71 -19.48 3.50
CA MET A 178 -15.66 -18.50 4.59
C MET A 178 -14.91 -17.22 4.20
N ILE A 179 -13.88 -17.32 3.35
CA ILE A 179 -13.17 -16.15 2.83
C ILE A 179 -14.05 -15.41 1.81
N HIS A 180 -14.75 -16.16 0.95
CA HIS A 180 -15.70 -15.59 -0.01
C HIS A 180 -16.84 -14.86 0.69
N GLU A 181 -17.42 -15.44 1.74
CA GLU A 181 -18.44 -14.80 2.58
C GLU A 181 -17.87 -13.58 3.30
N HIS A 182 -16.65 -13.66 3.86
CA HIS A 182 -16.03 -12.53 4.54
C HIS A 182 -15.88 -11.31 3.62
N PHE A 183 -15.56 -11.51 2.34
CA PHE A 183 -15.39 -10.46 1.32
C PHE A 183 -16.59 -10.33 0.35
N SER A 184 -17.78 -10.80 0.72
CA SER A 184 -18.97 -10.69 -0.15
C SER A 184 -19.44 -9.25 -0.35
N GLU A 185 -19.09 -8.37 0.60
CA GLU A 185 -19.40 -6.95 0.59
C GLU A 185 -18.10 -6.12 0.56
N PRO A 186 -18.13 -4.88 0.04
CA PRO A 186 -16.98 -4.00 0.08
C PRO A 186 -16.44 -3.82 1.50
N ARG A 187 -15.12 -3.88 1.66
CA ARG A 187 -14.43 -3.62 2.93
C ARG A 187 -13.37 -2.56 2.71
N TYR A 188 -13.22 -1.63 3.67
CA TYR A 188 -12.21 -0.56 3.60
C TYR A 188 -12.27 0.27 2.31
N GLY A 189 -13.46 0.41 1.72
CA GLY A 189 -13.68 1.13 0.47
C GLY A 189 -13.26 0.37 -0.80
N VAL A 190 -12.92 -0.92 -0.71
CA VAL A 190 -12.49 -1.74 -1.85
C VAL A 190 -13.32 -3.02 -1.99
N ASN A 191 -13.48 -3.46 -3.24
CA ASN A 191 -14.10 -4.74 -3.58
C ASN A 191 -13.02 -5.79 -3.76
N VAL A 192 -12.98 -6.78 -2.86
CA VAL A 192 -11.98 -7.84 -2.90
C VAL A 192 -12.53 -9.02 -3.70
N LYS A 193 -11.83 -9.41 -4.76
CA LYS A 193 -12.18 -10.60 -5.56
C LYS A 193 -11.64 -11.85 -4.87
N CYS A 194 -12.42 -12.92 -4.82
CA CYS A 194 -11.96 -14.20 -4.30
C CYS A 194 -11.85 -15.22 -5.44
N LEU A 195 -10.65 -15.76 -5.66
CA LEU A 195 -10.39 -16.78 -6.65
C LEU A 195 -10.13 -18.11 -5.96
N ARG A 196 -10.98 -19.10 -6.20
CA ARG A 196 -10.80 -20.45 -5.64
C ARG A 196 -9.95 -21.31 -6.56
N GLU A 197 -8.90 -21.91 -6.00
CA GLU A 197 -8.14 -22.96 -6.68
C GLU A 197 -8.86 -24.31 -6.58
N THR A 198 -8.83 -25.08 -7.67
CA THR A 198 -9.37 -26.44 -7.72
C THR A 198 -8.38 -27.50 -7.23
N ALA A 199 -7.08 -27.18 -7.20
CA ALA A 199 -5.99 -28.03 -6.73
C ALA A 199 -4.87 -27.16 -6.11
N PRO A 200 -3.99 -27.70 -5.25
CA PRO A 200 -2.87 -26.96 -4.71
C PRO A 200 -1.79 -26.75 -5.79
N LEU A 201 -1.79 -25.59 -6.44
CA LEU A 201 -0.87 -25.25 -7.54
C LEU A 201 0.42 -24.56 -7.05
N GLY A 202 0.76 -24.70 -5.76
CA GLY A 202 1.85 -23.96 -5.16
C GLY A 202 1.52 -22.49 -4.95
N THR A 203 2.51 -21.74 -4.49
CA THR A 203 2.36 -20.36 -4.02
C THR A 203 1.96 -19.42 -5.16
N LEU A 204 2.52 -19.61 -6.35
CA LEU A 204 2.25 -18.76 -7.52
C LEU A 204 1.35 -19.42 -8.57
N GLY A 205 0.97 -20.69 -8.40
CA GLY A 205 0.05 -21.33 -9.33
C GLY A 205 -1.32 -20.64 -9.34
N ALA A 206 -1.86 -20.28 -8.17
CA ALA A 206 -3.07 -19.47 -8.04
C ALA A 206 -2.94 -18.10 -8.72
N VAL A 207 -1.75 -17.51 -8.63
CA VAL A 207 -1.40 -16.22 -9.21
C VAL A 207 -1.50 -16.31 -10.74
N SER A 208 -1.09 -17.42 -11.38
CA SER A 208 -1.22 -17.60 -12.84
C SER A 208 -2.66 -17.52 -13.39
N LEU A 209 -3.67 -17.68 -12.53
CA LEU A 209 -5.09 -17.70 -12.92
C LEU A 209 -5.77 -16.32 -12.85
N VAL A 210 -5.10 -15.31 -12.29
CA VAL A 210 -5.63 -13.95 -12.19
C VAL A 210 -5.27 -13.16 -13.44
N GLU A 211 -6.27 -12.59 -14.11
CA GLU A 211 -6.07 -11.72 -15.28
C GLU A 211 -5.36 -10.41 -14.91
N ARG A 212 -4.48 -9.93 -15.80
CA ARG A 212 -3.62 -8.76 -15.55
C ARG A 212 -3.32 -8.00 -16.84
N ASP A 213 -3.08 -6.70 -16.71
CA ASP A 213 -2.46 -5.91 -17.77
C ASP A 213 -0.99 -6.27 -17.96
N ASP A 214 -0.50 -6.34 -19.20
CA ASP A 214 0.88 -6.72 -19.51
C ASP A 214 1.91 -5.70 -18.97
N ASN A 215 1.56 -4.42 -18.90
CA ASN A 215 2.51 -3.35 -18.55
C ASN A 215 2.43 -2.92 -17.07
N GLY A 216 1.62 -3.61 -16.27
CA GLY A 216 1.47 -3.34 -14.84
C GLY A 216 2.48 -4.07 -13.95
N VAL A 217 2.35 -3.79 -12.65
CA VAL A 217 3.07 -4.46 -11.56
C VAL A 217 2.04 -5.06 -10.62
N THR A 218 2.24 -6.32 -10.23
CA THR A 218 1.41 -6.99 -9.21
C THR A 218 2.20 -7.15 -7.92
N LEU A 219 1.61 -6.71 -6.82
CA LEU A 219 2.01 -7.08 -5.47
C LEU A 219 1.46 -8.48 -5.17
N VAL A 220 2.35 -9.43 -4.87
CA VAL A 220 1.97 -10.77 -4.39
C VAL A 220 2.43 -10.88 -2.95
N MET A 221 1.56 -11.30 -2.03
CA MET A 221 1.95 -11.49 -0.64
C MET A 221 1.18 -12.61 0.07
N ASN A 222 1.80 -13.18 1.09
CA ASN A 222 1.11 -14.08 2.01
C ASN A 222 -0.01 -13.31 2.75
N SER A 223 -1.18 -13.95 2.93
CA SER A 223 -2.35 -13.30 3.53
C SER A 223 -2.34 -13.25 5.06
N ASP A 224 -1.37 -13.91 5.69
CA ASP A 224 -1.24 -14.16 7.12
C ASP A 224 -0.08 -13.40 7.77
N LEU A 225 0.37 -12.33 7.12
CA LEU A 225 1.41 -11.44 7.62
C LEU A 225 0.79 -10.31 8.45
N LEU A 226 1.46 -9.95 9.55
CA LEU A 226 1.26 -8.68 10.24
C LEU A 226 2.49 -7.80 9.99
N THR A 227 2.31 -6.69 9.26
CA THR A 227 3.45 -5.88 8.82
C THR A 227 3.15 -4.38 8.72
N THR A 228 4.18 -3.56 8.88
CA THR A 228 4.16 -2.11 8.64
C THR A 228 5.01 -1.72 7.41
N ILE A 229 5.20 -2.65 6.46
CA ILE A 229 5.94 -2.37 5.23
C ILE A 229 5.37 -1.13 4.51
N SER A 230 6.27 -0.29 4.01
CA SER A 230 5.90 0.79 3.09
C SER A 230 5.83 0.26 1.67
N TYR A 231 4.62 -0.07 1.21
CA TYR A 231 4.39 -0.48 -0.19
C TYR A 231 4.82 0.61 -1.17
N GLU A 232 4.70 1.87 -0.75
CA GLU A 232 5.13 3.02 -1.53
C GLU A 232 6.65 3.05 -1.76
N ASP A 233 7.45 2.88 -0.70
CA ASP A 233 8.91 2.82 -0.81
C ASP A 233 9.36 1.61 -1.61
N MET A 234 8.72 0.46 -1.37
CA MET A 234 9.00 -0.76 -2.11
C MET A 234 8.73 -0.58 -3.61
N TYR A 235 7.63 0.08 -3.98
CA TYR A 235 7.28 0.37 -5.37
C TYR A 235 8.26 1.35 -6.01
N LEU A 236 8.62 2.45 -5.35
CA LEU A 236 9.59 3.39 -5.90
C LEU A 236 10.95 2.73 -6.12
N LYS A 237 11.41 1.88 -5.20
CA LYS A 237 12.63 1.10 -5.37
C LYS A 237 12.54 0.14 -6.57
N HIS A 238 11.40 -0.54 -6.73
CA HIS A 238 11.17 -1.45 -7.84
C HIS A 238 11.35 -0.74 -9.20
N ILE A 239 10.79 0.47 -9.32
CA ILE A 239 10.91 1.30 -10.52
C ILE A 239 12.35 1.85 -10.70
N GLU A 240 12.96 2.36 -9.63
CA GLU A 240 14.33 2.90 -9.64
C GLU A 240 15.35 1.85 -10.10
N ASP A 241 15.28 0.64 -9.54
CA ASP A 241 16.16 -0.48 -9.86
C ASP A 241 15.86 -1.07 -11.26
N LYS A 242 14.74 -0.69 -11.88
CA LYS A 242 14.18 -1.33 -13.09
C LYS A 242 14.07 -2.84 -12.90
N ALA A 243 13.60 -3.25 -11.72
CA ALA A 243 13.52 -4.64 -11.32
C ALA A 243 12.37 -5.35 -12.06
N ASP A 244 12.56 -6.64 -12.33
CA ASP A 244 11.50 -7.55 -12.76
C ASP A 244 10.78 -8.16 -11.54
N ILE A 245 11.53 -8.38 -10.46
CA ILE A 245 11.03 -8.81 -9.15
C ILE A 245 11.70 -7.95 -8.06
N THR A 246 10.94 -7.44 -7.11
CA THR A 246 11.46 -6.94 -5.84
C THR A 246 10.93 -7.77 -4.70
N VAL A 247 11.84 -8.40 -3.94
CA VAL A 247 11.52 -9.27 -2.80
C VAL A 247 11.63 -8.47 -1.50
N ALA A 248 10.57 -8.38 -0.72
CA ALA A 248 10.68 -7.81 0.62
C ALA A 248 11.49 -8.75 1.52
N SER A 249 12.37 -8.19 2.33
CA SER A 249 13.26 -8.96 3.20
C SER A 249 13.27 -8.46 4.64
N VAL A 250 13.60 -9.36 5.56
CA VAL A 250 13.82 -9.05 6.98
C VAL A 250 15.22 -9.52 7.40
N PRO A 251 15.94 -8.75 8.23
CA PRO A 251 17.26 -9.17 8.69
C PRO A 251 17.14 -10.40 9.60
N TYR A 252 17.91 -11.43 9.30
CA TYR A 252 18.02 -12.64 10.09
C TYR A 252 19.45 -12.80 10.59
N MET A 253 19.61 -12.71 11.92
CA MET A 253 20.92 -12.77 12.56
C MET A 253 21.21 -14.19 13.07
N VAL A 254 22.33 -14.75 12.62
CA VAL A 254 22.85 -16.04 13.09
C VAL A 254 24.11 -15.77 13.90
N SER A 255 23.99 -15.89 15.21
CA SER A 255 25.14 -15.82 16.13
C SER A 255 25.69 -17.22 16.36
N VAL A 256 26.95 -17.42 16.00
CA VAL A 256 27.63 -18.68 16.28
C VAL A 256 28.30 -18.58 17.65
N PRO A 257 28.07 -19.51 18.59
CA PRO A 257 28.64 -19.41 19.94
C PRO A 257 30.11 -19.89 20.04
N TYR A 258 30.77 -20.11 18.92
CA TYR A 258 32.12 -20.68 18.80
C TYR A 258 33.00 -19.84 17.87
N ALA A 259 34.32 -20.06 17.94
CA ALA A 259 35.27 -19.57 16.96
C ALA A 259 35.06 -20.27 15.61
N ILE A 260 34.88 -19.51 14.53
CA ILE A 260 34.81 -20.01 13.16
C ILE A 260 36.19 -19.89 12.50
N LEU A 261 36.70 -21.01 11.97
CA LEU A 261 37.95 -21.06 11.20
C LEU A 261 37.63 -20.85 9.71
N MET A 262 38.19 -19.80 9.11
CA MET A 262 38.15 -19.62 7.66
C MET A 262 39.29 -20.40 7.04
N THR A 263 38.97 -21.40 6.20
CA THR A 263 39.95 -22.37 5.68
C THR A 263 40.04 -22.34 4.16
N ASP A 264 41.25 -22.61 3.66
CA ASP A 264 41.50 -22.93 2.26
C ASP A 264 42.28 -24.26 2.18
N GLY A 265 41.60 -25.32 1.77
CA GLY A 265 42.09 -26.69 1.89
C GLY A 265 42.40 -27.07 3.35
N SER A 266 43.67 -27.34 3.64
CA SER A 266 44.15 -27.70 4.99
C SER A 266 44.70 -26.52 5.80
N HIS A 267 44.73 -25.31 5.24
CA HIS A 267 45.31 -24.13 5.90
C HIS A 267 44.21 -23.27 6.53
N VAL A 268 44.48 -22.76 7.73
CA VAL A 268 43.62 -21.79 8.42
C VAL A 268 44.10 -20.38 8.07
N ASN A 269 43.23 -19.58 7.45
CA ASN A 269 43.55 -18.22 7.02
C ASN A 269 43.23 -17.19 8.11
N SER A 270 42.09 -17.35 8.79
CA SER A 270 41.66 -16.47 9.88
C SER A 270 40.72 -17.19 10.85
N ILE A 271 40.53 -16.58 12.02
CA ILE A 271 39.62 -17.06 13.06
C ILE A 271 38.69 -15.91 13.43
N GLU A 272 37.39 -16.15 13.42
CA GLU A 272 36.37 -15.21 13.91
C GLU A 272 35.78 -15.74 15.20
N GLU A 273 35.95 -15.03 16.32
CA GLU A 273 35.39 -15.44 17.61
C GLU A 273 33.92 -15.02 17.70
N LYS A 274 33.04 -15.99 17.94
CA LYS A 274 31.59 -15.79 18.13
C LYS A 274 30.96 -14.83 17.11
N PRO A 275 31.17 -15.05 15.81
CA PRO A 275 30.69 -14.14 14.79
C PRO A 275 29.16 -14.11 14.77
N THR A 276 28.62 -12.96 14.40
CA THR A 276 27.20 -12.81 14.08
C THR A 276 27.08 -12.43 12.62
N TYR A 277 26.41 -13.29 11.85
CA TYR A 277 26.17 -13.07 10.43
C TYR A 277 24.75 -12.55 10.24
N THR A 278 24.60 -11.47 9.48
CA THR A 278 23.30 -10.90 9.13
C THR A 278 22.94 -11.29 7.70
N TYR A 279 21.89 -12.10 7.56
CA TYR A 279 21.30 -12.49 6.29
C TYR A 279 20.00 -11.73 6.03
N GLN A 280 19.54 -11.75 4.79
CA GLN A 280 18.22 -11.23 4.40
C GLN A 280 17.28 -12.41 4.15
N ALA A 281 16.32 -12.61 5.05
CA ALA A 281 15.30 -13.64 4.90
C ALA A 281 14.15 -13.11 4.06
N ASN A 282 13.56 -13.98 3.24
CA ASN A 282 12.38 -13.67 2.42
C ASN A 282 11.16 -13.40 3.32
N ALA A 283 10.53 -12.25 3.15
CA ALA A 283 9.41 -11.79 3.97
C ALA A 283 8.02 -12.20 3.41
N GLY A 284 7.96 -12.90 2.28
CA GLY A 284 6.70 -13.34 1.69
C GLY A 284 5.88 -12.22 1.04
N ILE A 285 6.53 -11.13 0.62
CA ILE A 285 5.92 -9.98 -0.08
C ILE A 285 6.79 -9.66 -1.30
N TYR A 286 6.18 -9.50 -2.46
CA TYR A 286 6.86 -9.38 -3.73
C TYR A 286 6.17 -8.34 -4.62
N LEU A 287 6.93 -7.48 -5.29
CA LEU A 287 6.46 -6.75 -6.47
C LEU A 287 7.01 -7.43 -7.70
N ILE A 288 6.14 -7.75 -8.65
CA ILE A 288 6.52 -8.50 -9.84
C ILE A 288 5.91 -7.83 -11.07
N ASN A 289 6.74 -7.60 -12.10
CA ASN A 289 6.26 -7.12 -13.39
C ASN A 289 5.28 -8.13 -13.99
N ASN A 290 4.13 -7.65 -14.47
CA ASN A 290 3.09 -8.52 -15.02
C ASN A 290 3.60 -9.29 -16.24
N ARG A 291 4.49 -8.72 -17.06
CA ARG A 291 5.17 -9.43 -18.16
C ARG A 291 5.85 -10.72 -17.71
N LEU A 292 6.42 -10.76 -16.50
CA LEU A 292 7.05 -11.96 -15.96
C LEU A 292 5.99 -12.95 -15.45
N LEU A 293 4.97 -12.46 -14.71
CA LEU A 293 3.87 -13.32 -14.24
C LEU A 293 3.10 -13.96 -15.41
N ASN A 294 2.94 -13.24 -16.52
CA ASN A 294 2.22 -13.72 -17.70
C ASN A 294 3.03 -14.78 -18.49
N THR A 295 4.28 -15.05 -18.12
CA THR A 295 5.03 -16.21 -18.64
C THR A 295 4.64 -17.53 -17.96
N LEU A 296 3.99 -17.45 -16.79
CA LEU A 296 3.53 -18.63 -16.06
C LEU A 296 2.41 -19.32 -16.82
N LYS A 297 2.48 -20.65 -16.93
CA LYS A 297 1.40 -21.41 -17.56
C LYS A 297 0.23 -21.54 -16.57
N PRO A 298 -1.01 -21.26 -16.98
CA PRO A 298 -2.17 -21.49 -16.14
C PRO A 298 -2.21 -22.94 -15.64
N GLY A 299 -2.32 -23.12 -14.31
CA GLY A 299 -2.35 -24.46 -13.71
C GLY A 299 -0.98 -25.11 -13.50
N GLU A 300 0.13 -24.43 -13.83
CA GLU A 300 1.47 -24.89 -13.46
C GLU A 300 1.64 -24.79 -11.94
N ARG A 301 2.18 -25.86 -11.34
CA ARG A 301 2.60 -25.80 -9.96
C ARG A 301 3.93 -25.06 -9.88
N ILE A 302 3.93 -23.88 -9.26
CA ILE A 302 5.15 -23.09 -9.05
C ILE A 302 5.12 -22.36 -7.72
N ASP A 303 6.26 -22.37 -7.03
CA ASP A 303 6.47 -21.64 -5.78
C ASP A 303 7.32 -20.39 -6.02
N THR A 304 7.22 -19.40 -5.12
CA THR A 304 7.90 -18.12 -5.32
C THR A 304 9.43 -18.22 -5.42
N PRO A 305 10.13 -19.03 -4.59
CA PRO A 305 11.58 -19.21 -4.74
C PRO A 305 11.96 -19.74 -6.13
N GLU A 306 11.17 -20.67 -6.68
CA GLU A 306 11.42 -21.24 -8.01
C GLU A 306 11.24 -20.18 -9.12
N LEU A 307 10.23 -19.32 -9.04
CA LEU A 307 10.10 -18.20 -9.98
C LEU A 307 11.31 -17.25 -9.89
N ILE A 308 11.76 -16.93 -8.68
CA ILE A 308 12.92 -16.05 -8.47
C ILE A 308 14.18 -16.67 -9.08
N GLU A 309 14.43 -17.96 -8.82
CA GLU A 309 15.57 -18.68 -9.39
C GLU A 309 15.53 -18.71 -10.92
N ARG A 310 14.37 -19.00 -11.52
CA ARG A 310 14.16 -18.94 -12.99
C ARG A 310 14.44 -17.53 -13.52
N ALA A 311 13.92 -16.50 -12.88
CA ALA A 311 14.14 -15.11 -13.29
C ALA A 311 15.63 -14.74 -13.24
N ILE A 312 16.35 -15.13 -12.18
CA ILE A 312 17.81 -14.91 -12.06
C ILE A 312 18.55 -15.64 -13.19
N ALA A 313 18.22 -16.91 -13.44
CA ALA A 313 18.83 -17.71 -14.50
C ALA A 313 18.62 -17.10 -15.90
N ASP A 314 17.45 -16.49 -16.12
CA ASP A 314 17.09 -15.78 -17.36
C ASP A 314 17.70 -14.37 -17.47
N GLY A 315 18.53 -13.96 -16.51
CA GLY A 315 19.17 -12.63 -16.49
C GLY A 315 18.22 -11.48 -16.17
N ARG A 316 17.05 -11.76 -15.57
CA ARG A 316 16.11 -10.76 -15.08
C ARG A 316 16.66 -10.04 -13.86
N ARG A 317 16.23 -8.81 -13.65
CA ARG A 317 16.65 -8.02 -12.48
C ARG A 317 15.82 -8.40 -11.26
N VAL A 318 16.44 -9.08 -10.31
CA VAL A 318 15.83 -9.35 -9.00
C VAL A 318 16.48 -8.47 -7.95
N SER A 319 15.68 -7.58 -7.36
CA SER A 319 16.08 -6.71 -6.25
C SER A 319 15.48 -7.19 -4.93
N PHE A 320 16.00 -6.69 -3.82
CA PHE A 320 15.39 -6.87 -2.50
C PHE A 320 15.04 -5.51 -1.87
N PHE A 321 14.06 -5.50 -0.97
CA PHE A 321 13.63 -4.34 -0.20
C PHE A 321 13.56 -4.69 1.29
N PRO A 322 14.47 -4.17 2.14
CA PRO A 322 14.44 -4.47 3.57
C PRO A 322 13.27 -3.78 4.26
N ILE A 323 12.43 -4.55 4.96
CA ILE A 323 11.32 -4.01 5.73
C ILE A 323 11.87 -3.28 6.96
N SER A 324 11.58 -2.00 7.05
CA SER A 324 11.78 -1.21 8.26
C SER A 324 10.49 -1.25 9.09
N GLY A 325 10.54 -1.85 10.28
CA GLY A 325 9.40 -1.90 11.21
C GLY A 325 8.92 -3.32 11.51
N LEU A 326 7.61 -3.46 11.76
CA LEU A 326 7.00 -4.73 12.13
C LEU A 326 6.89 -5.64 10.91
N TRP A 327 7.29 -6.89 11.09
CA TRP A 327 6.95 -7.99 10.22
C TRP A 327 6.85 -9.26 11.06
N MET A 328 5.75 -9.99 10.89
CA MET A 328 5.50 -11.25 11.57
C MET A 328 4.70 -12.16 10.64
N ASP A 329 5.29 -13.30 10.25
CA ASP A 329 4.54 -14.44 9.70
C ASP A 329 3.89 -15.17 10.88
N ILE A 330 2.56 -15.17 10.92
CA ILE A 330 1.81 -15.75 12.03
C ILE A 330 1.71 -17.27 11.84
N GLY A 331 2.85 -17.97 11.81
CA GLY A 331 2.95 -19.37 11.38
C GLY A 331 2.61 -20.41 12.44
N SER A 332 2.73 -20.05 13.73
CA SER A 332 2.67 -20.97 14.86
C SER A 332 1.85 -20.40 16.03
N PRO A 333 1.46 -21.23 17.02
CA PRO A 333 0.70 -20.76 18.18
C PRO A 333 1.42 -19.68 19.00
N SER A 334 2.76 -19.72 19.07
CA SER A 334 3.55 -18.67 19.72
C SER A 334 3.47 -17.36 18.96
N ASP A 335 3.59 -17.39 17.63
CA ASP A 335 3.50 -16.18 16.81
C ASP A 335 2.10 -15.56 16.92
N PHE A 336 1.06 -16.40 16.88
CA PHE A 336 -0.32 -15.95 17.02
C PHE A 336 -0.58 -15.29 18.38
N LYS A 337 -0.09 -15.89 19.48
CA LYS A 337 -0.19 -15.30 20.81
C LYS A 337 0.57 -13.97 20.91
N GLN A 338 1.79 -13.92 20.38
CA GLN A 338 2.60 -12.70 20.37
C GLN A 338 1.89 -11.58 19.59
N ALA A 339 1.30 -11.90 18.44
CA ALA A 339 0.56 -10.95 17.65
C ALA A 339 -0.67 -10.41 18.39
N GLN A 340 -1.39 -11.27 19.13
CA GLN A 340 -2.52 -10.85 19.98
C GLN A 340 -2.07 -9.91 21.09
N GLU A 341 -0.98 -10.22 21.78
CA GLU A 341 -0.41 -9.36 22.82
C GLU A 341 -0.02 -7.99 22.25
N LEU A 342 0.68 -7.95 21.11
CA LEU A 342 1.07 -6.71 20.45
C LEU A 342 -0.13 -5.81 20.13
N MET A 343 -1.23 -6.38 19.60
CA MET A 343 -2.40 -5.59 19.21
C MET A 343 -3.25 -5.12 20.39
N CYS A 344 -3.27 -5.85 21.51
CA CYS A 344 -3.91 -5.36 22.74
C CYS A 344 -3.24 -4.06 23.22
N HIS A 345 -1.92 -4.03 23.30
CA HIS A 345 -1.17 -2.85 23.77
C HIS A 345 -1.25 -1.68 22.79
N HIS A 346 -1.39 -1.96 21.49
CA HIS A 346 -1.57 -0.89 20.50
C HIS A 346 -2.92 -0.17 20.69
N HIS A 347 -3.97 -0.89 21.07
CA HIS A 347 -5.28 -0.29 21.33
C HIS A 347 -5.24 0.63 22.56
N ASP A 348 -4.51 0.23 23.60
CA ASP A 348 -4.34 0.99 24.85
C ASP A 348 -3.50 2.28 24.68
N LEU A 349 -2.72 2.40 23.59
CA LEU A 349 -1.92 3.60 23.27
C LEU A 349 -2.66 4.61 22.37
N THR A 350 -3.82 4.23 21.84
CA THR A 350 -4.63 5.05 20.91
C THR A 350 -5.91 5.62 21.53
N HIS A 351 -6.12 5.44 22.84
CA HIS A 351 -7.24 6.01 23.61
C HIS A 351 -6.81 7.12 24.55
#